data_AF-A0A1B7NTL5-F1
#
_entry.id   AF-A0A1B7NTL5-F1
#
_cell.length_a   1.000
_cell.length_b   1.000
_cell.length_c   1.000
_cell.angle_alpha   90.00
_cell.angle_beta   90.00
_cell.angle_gamma   90.00
#
_symmetry.space_group_name_H-M   'P 1'
#
loop_
_entity.id
_entity.type
_entity.pdbx_description
1 polymer ?
#
loop_
_entity_poly.entity_id
_entity_poly.type
_entity_poly.pdbx_seq_one_letter_code
_entity_poly.pdbx_strand_id
1 'polypeptide(L)'
;MDIKPSNIVIDSEGNAVLIGISGVGGITRQWCSPEIQHETYPFGLPFEQRRLNDIWAYGKLLSEIGSHAKDDLFANDLEQVADCLMKENCQTRMSLPRAISRLKGCA
;
A
#
# COMPACT_ATOMS: atom_id res chain seq x y z
N MET A 1 3.19 1.90 -8.65
CA MET A 1 4.56 1.36 -8.58
C MET A 1 5.47 2.08 -7.59
N ASP A 2 5.06 3.20 -6.98
CA ASP A 2 5.88 3.92 -5.99
C ASP A 2 4.98 4.49 -4.87
N ILE A 3 4.04 3.69 -4.37
CA ILE A 3 3.21 4.08 -3.22
C ILE A 3 4.11 4.10 -1.98
N LYS A 4 4.19 5.26 -1.32
CA LYS A 4 4.97 5.51 -0.10
C LYS A 4 4.51 6.81 0.58
N PRO A 5 4.84 7.05 1.86
CA PRO A 5 4.40 8.21 2.62
C PRO A 5 4.77 9.54 1.96
N SER A 6 5.98 9.68 1.42
CA SER A 6 6.40 10.93 0.76
C SER A 6 5.72 11.21 -0.58
N ASN A 7 4.98 10.25 -1.14
CA ASN A 7 4.12 10.44 -2.29
C ASN A 7 2.65 10.65 -1.88
N ILE A 8 2.38 10.91 -0.60
CA ILE A 8 1.04 11.20 -0.09
C ILE A 8 1.08 12.56 0.60
N VAL A 9 0.16 13.42 0.22
CA VAL A 9 -0.03 14.73 0.86
C VAL A 9 -1.42 14.78 1.48
N ILE A 10 -1.55 15.52 2.57
CA ILE A 10 -2.85 15.80 3.19
C ILE A 10 -3.29 17.18 2.71
N ASP A 11 -4.45 17.26 2.07
CA ASP A 11 -5.01 18.54 1.60
C ASP A 11 -5.63 19.35 2.75
N SER A 12 -6.16 20.53 2.43
CA SER A 12 -6.80 21.42 3.41
C SER A 12 -8.09 20.85 4.03
N GLU A 13 -8.68 19.84 3.42
CA GLU A 13 -9.88 19.15 3.91
C GLU A 13 -9.54 17.90 4.73
N GLY A 14 -8.25 17.56 4.85
CA GLY A 14 -7.78 16.36 5.55
C GLY A 14 -7.80 15.10 4.70
N ASN A 15 -8.01 15.20 3.38
CA ASN A 15 -7.96 14.04 2.50
C ASN A 15 -6.51 13.65 2.19
N ALA A 16 -6.24 12.35 2.15
CA ALA A 16 -4.98 11.82 1.64
C ALA A 16 -5.00 11.79 0.11
N VAL A 17 -4.09 12.54 -0.51
CA VAL A 17 -3.94 12.66 -1.97
C VAL A 17 -2.64 12.01 -2.42
N LEU A 18 -2.75 11.06 -3.35
CA LEU A 18 -1.59 10.42 -3.98
C LEU A 18 -0.97 11.35 -5.04
N ILE A 19 0.31 11.66 -4.89
CA ILE A 19 1.14 12.39 -5.84
C ILE A 19 2.22 11.46 -6.43
N GLY A 20 3.12 11.99 -7.27
CA GLY A 20 4.25 11.22 -7.80
C GLY A 20 3.85 10.12 -8.80
N ILE A 21 2.74 10.31 -9.52
CA ILE A 21 2.17 9.31 -10.44
C ILE A 21 2.89 9.18 -11.78
N SER A 22 3.83 10.08 -12.09
CA SER A 22 4.50 10.13 -13.40
C SER A 22 5.48 8.98 -13.64
N GLY A 23 5.91 8.28 -12.58
CA GLY A 23 6.99 7.29 -12.63
C GLY A 23 8.39 7.89 -12.75
N VAL A 24 8.50 9.22 -12.82
CA VAL A 24 9.78 9.94 -12.78
C VAL A 24 10.37 9.80 -11.37
N GLY A 25 11.61 9.31 -11.28
CA GLY A 25 12.26 8.98 -10.02
C GLY A 25 12.29 7.47 -9.70
N GLY A 26 11.64 6.64 -10.53
CA GLY A 26 11.73 5.18 -10.43
C GLY A 26 10.85 4.60 -9.31
N ILE A 27 11.41 3.68 -8.54
CA ILE A 27 10.73 2.99 -7.45
C ILE A 27 11.52 3.08 -6.15
N THR A 28 10.84 3.07 -5.02
CA THR A 28 11.48 3.05 -3.70
C THR A 28 11.55 1.61 -3.19
N ARG A 29 12.73 0.98 -3.27
CA ARG A 29 12.94 -0.45 -3.00
C ARG A 29 12.39 -0.94 -1.66
N GLN A 30 12.49 -0.14 -0.60
CA GLN A 30 11.98 -0.50 0.73
C GLN A 30 10.44 -0.63 0.76
N TRP A 31 9.73 -0.10 -0.23
CA TRP A 31 8.27 -0.15 -0.36
C TRP A 31 7.80 -1.23 -1.34
N CYS A 32 8.74 -1.95 -1.98
CA CYS A 32 8.41 -3.03 -2.88
C CYS A 32 7.96 -4.28 -2.14
N SER A 33 7.13 -5.06 -2.81
CA SER A 33 6.80 -6.42 -2.40
C SER A 33 8.01 -7.36 -2.53
N PRO A 34 8.02 -8.51 -1.81
CA PRO A 34 9.12 -9.47 -1.84
C PRO A 34 9.49 -9.91 -3.26
N GLU A 35 8.49 -10.11 -4.12
CA GLU A 35 8.70 -10.53 -5.52
C GLU A 35 9.30 -9.45 -6.44
N ILE A 36 9.30 -8.18 -6.04
CA ILE A 36 9.83 -7.06 -6.84
C ILE A 36 11.08 -6.43 -6.20
N GLN A 37 11.35 -6.72 -4.93
CA GLN A 37 12.48 -6.15 -4.17
C GLN A 37 13.82 -6.32 -4.90
N HIS A 38 14.04 -7.47 -5.55
CA HIS A 38 15.26 -7.81 -6.26
C HIS A 38 15.16 -7.72 -7.80
N GLU A 39 14.00 -7.31 -8.34
CA GLU A 39 13.82 -7.23 -9.79
C GLU A 39 14.65 -6.08 -10.39
N THR A 40 15.47 -6.37 -11.38
CA THR A 40 16.32 -5.38 -12.07
C THR A 40 15.52 -4.40 -12.92
N TYR A 41 14.44 -4.84 -13.56
CA TYR A 41 13.59 -3.99 -14.40
C TYR A 41 12.09 -4.10 -14.03
N PRO A 42 11.67 -3.54 -12.88
CA PRO A 42 10.30 -3.68 -12.36
C PRO A 42 9.22 -3.14 -13.27
N PHE A 43 9.54 -2.13 -14.09
CA PHE A 43 8.59 -1.52 -15.03
C PHE A 43 8.28 -2.41 -16.24
N GLY A 44 9.14 -3.38 -16.56
CA GLY A 44 8.91 -4.36 -17.62
C GLY A 44 8.03 -5.52 -17.20
N LEU A 45 7.72 -5.65 -15.91
CA LEU A 45 6.87 -6.73 -15.43
C LEU A 45 5.42 -6.60 -15.93
N PRO A 46 4.69 -7.72 -16.06
CA PRO A 46 3.27 -7.71 -16.37
C PRO A 46 2.49 -6.76 -15.45
N PHE A 47 1.46 -6.11 -16.01
CA PHE A 47 0.64 -5.15 -15.28
C PHE A 47 0.11 -5.73 -13.96
N GLU A 48 -0.37 -6.97 -13.97
CA GLU A 48 -0.91 -7.64 -12.79
C GLU A 48 0.13 -7.74 -11.66
N GLN A 49 1.38 -8.05 -11.99
CA GLN A 49 2.45 -8.15 -10.99
C GLN A 49 2.80 -6.77 -10.41
N ARG A 50 2.83 -5.73 -11.26
CA ARG A 50 3.00 -4.34 -10.83
C ARG A 50 1.83 -3.86 -9.95
N ARG A 51 0.60 -4.27 -10.27
CA ARG A 51 -0.58 -3.98 -9.45
C ARG A 51 -0.53 -4.68 -8.09
N LEU A 52 -0.07 -5.93 -8.03
CA LEU A 52 0.09 -6.67 -6.77
C LEU A 52 1.16 -6.05 -5.86
N ASN A 53 2.19 -5.42 -6.43
CA ASN A 53 3.13 -4.59 -5.67
C ASN A 53 2.47 -3.35 -5.08
N ASP A 54 1.60 -2.69 -5.83
CA ASP A 54 0.88 -1.52 -5.30
C ASP A 54 -0.09 -1.89 -4.17
N ILE A 55 -0.69 -3.08 -4.24
CA ILE A 55 -1.47 -3.66 -3.13
C ILE A 55 -0.59 -3.86 -1.89
N TRP A 56 0.61 -4.43 -2.05
CA TRP A 56 1.56 -4.61 -0.95
C TRP A 56 1.98 -3.27 -0.35
N ALA A 57 2.41 -2.32 -1.18
CA ALA A 57 2.89 -1.01 -0.74
C ALA A 57 1.79 -0.22 -0.02
N TYR A 58 0.53 -0.34 -0.47
CA TYR A 58 -0.62 0.21 0.23
C TYR A 58 -0.85 -0.46 1.59
N GLY A 59 -0.74 -1.80 1.68
CA GLY A 59 -0.79 -2.49 2.97
C GLY A 59 0.30 -2.01 3.93
N LYS A 60 1.53 -1.88 3.44
CA LYS A 60 2.66 -1.36 4.23
C LYS A 60 2.39 0.04 4.76
N LEU A 61 1.76 0.89 3.93
CA LEU A 61 1.37 2.23 4.35
C LEU A 61 0.33 2.19 5.48
N LEU A 62 -0.69 1.34 5.38
CA LEU A 62 -1.70 1.18 6.43
C LEU A 62 -1.08 0.69 7.74
N SER A 63 -0.12 -0.25 7.66
CA SER A 63 0.63 -0.72 8.83
C SER A 63 1.43 0.40 9.50
N GLU A 64 2.13 1.23 8.72
CA GLU A 64 2.86 2.39 9.24
C GLU A 64 1.90 3.39 9.92
N ILE A 65 0.75 3.70 9.31
CA ILE A 65 -0.28 4.56 9.92
C ILE A 65 -0.76 3.95 11.25
N GLY A 66 -1.10 2.66 11.26
CA GLY A 66 -1.55 1.95 12.45
C GLY A 66 -0.52 1.99 13.59
N SER A 67 0.77 1.82 13.26
CA SER A 67 1.86 1.87 14.26
C SER A 67 2.02 3.23 14.95
N HIS A 68 1.54 4.30 14.32
CA HIS A 68 1.55 5.65 14.85
C HIS A 68 0.21 6.09 15.46
N ALA A 69 -0.86 5.31 15.26
CA ALA A 69 -2.11 5.50 15.98
C ALA A 69 -1.93 4.94 17.41
N LYS A 70 -2.20 5.76 18.44
CA LYS A 70 -2.26 5.27 19.82
C LYS A 70 -3.31 4.17 19.92
N ASP A 71 -3.09 3.14 20.75
CA ASP A 71 -3.94 1.95 20.96
C ASP A 71 -5.45 2.22 20.85
N ASP A 72 -5.93 2.24 19.61
CA ASP A 72 -7.30 2.60 19.23
C ASP A 72 -7.83 1.42 18.41
N LEU A 73 -9.13 1.20 18.47
CA LEU A 73 -9.80 0.13 17.71
C LEU A 73 -9.50 0.26 16.21
N PHE A 74 -9.33 1.50 15.72
CA PHE A 74 -8.90 1.80 14.36
C PHE A 74 -7.51 1.26 14.01
N ALA A 75 -6.57 1.21 14.95
CA ALA A 75 -5.23 0.68 14.71
C ALA A 75 -5.28 -0.84 14.41
N ASN A 76 -6.09 -1.59 15.16
CA ASN A 76 -6.29 -3.02 14.96
C ASN A 76 -6.93 -3.34 13.60
N ASP A 77 -7.87 -2.51 13.15
CA ASP A 77 -8.53 -2.70 11.85
C ASP A 77 -7.58 -2.39 10.69
N LEU A 78 -6.77 -1.33 10.82
CA LEU A 78 -5.72 -1.00 9.85
C LEU A 78 -4.70 -2.13 9.73
N GLU A 79 -4.24 -2.68 10.86
CA GLU A 79 -3.29 -3.79 10.90
C GLU A 79 -3.86 -5.05 10.23
N GLN A 80 -5.11 -5.44 10.56
CA GLN A 80 -5.74 -6.60 9.94
C GLN A 80 -5.90 -6.46 8.41
N VAL A 81 -6.23 -5.26 7.93
CA VAL A 81 -6.31 -4.98 6.49
C VAL A 81 -4.91 -5.01 5.87
N ALA A 82 -3.92 -4.40 6.50
CA ALA A 82 -2.53 -4.42 6.06
C ALA A 82 -2.00 -5.85 5.90
N ASP A 83 -2.21 -6.72 6.89
CA ASP A 83 -1.82 -8.13 6.88
C ASP A 83 -2.43 -8.92 5.71
N CYS A 84 -3.67 -8.57 5.34
CA CYS A 84 -4.34 -9.21 4.22
C CYS A 84 -3.81 -8.72 2.86
N LEU A 85 -3.37 -7.46 2.79
CA LEU A 85 -2.77 -6.86 1.58
C LEU A 85 -1.30 -7.28 1.41
N MET A 86 -0.60 -7.55 2.50
CA MET A 86 0.81 -7.91 2.55
C MET A 86 1.05 -9.43 2.68
N LYS A 87 0.14 -10.26 2.19
CA LYS A 87 0.40 -11.70 2.13
C LYS A 87 1.61 -11.99 1.24
N GLU A 88 2.53 -12.82 1.74
CA GLU A 88 3.71 -13.30 1.03
C GLU A 88 3.35 -13.94 -0.32
N ASN A 89 2.34 -14.82 -0.32
CA ASN A 89 1.76 -15.30 -1.57
C ASN A 89 0.95 -14.19 -2.23
N CYS A 90 1.52 -13.57 -3.27
CA CYS A 90 0.89 -12.45 -3.96
C CYS A 90 -0.51 -12.76 -4.55
N GLN A 91 -0.79 -14.02 -4.87
CA GLN A 91 -2.09 -14.44 -5.42
C GLN A 91 -3.21 -14.52 -4.37
N THR A 92 -2.86 -14.54 -3.08
CA THR A 92 -3.84 -14.58 -1.99
C THR A 92 -4.05 -13.23 -1.32
N ARG A 93 -3.36 -12.18 -1.79
CA ARG A 93 -3.54 -10.82 -1.30
C ARG A 93 -4.97 -10.36 -1.52
N MET A 94 -5.50 -9.65 -0.52
CA MET A 94 -6.82 -9.03 -0.62
C MET A 94 -6.87 -8.03 -1.78
N SER A 95 -8.00 -7.99 -2.48
CA SER A 95 -8.21 -7.00 -3.54
C SER A 95 -8.43 -5.61 -2.94
N LEU A 96 -7.99 -4.57 -3.66
CA LEU A 96 -8.18 -3.17 -3.23
C LEU A 96 -9.65 -2.80 -2.95
N PRO A 97 -10.65 -3.18 -3.78
CA PRO A 97 -12.05 -2.92 -3.46
C PRO A 97 -12.52 -3.55 -2.15
N ARG A 98 -12.02 -4.76 -1.83
CA ARG A 98 -12.36 -5.45 -0.57
C ARG A 98 -11.71 -4.76 0.63
N ALA A 99 -10.47 -4.30 0.50
CA ALA A 99 -9.82 -3.51 1.53
C ALA A 99 -10.55 -2.18 1.78
N ILE A 100 -10.92 -1.45 0.73
CA ILE A 100 -11.72 -0.22 0.84
C ILE A 100 -13.06 -0.49 1.54
N SER A 101 -13.74 -1.58 1.18
CA SER A 101 -15.00 -1.97 1.83
C SER A 101 -14.83 -2.22 3.33
N ARG A 102 -13.75 -2.90 3.74
CA ARG A 102 -13.43 -3.10 5.17
C ARG A 102 -13.15 -1.79 5.89
N LEU A 103 -12.28 -0.94 5.34
CA LEU A 103 -11.94 0.35 5.95
C LEU A 103 -13.14 1.29 6.08
N LYS A 104 -14.09 1.25 5.14
CA LYS A 104 -15.35 2.00 5.23
C LYS A 104 -16.34 1.45 6.26
N GLY A 105 -16.29 0.14 6.51
CA GLY A 105 -17.12 -0.52 7.53
C GLY A 105 -16.60 -0.33 8.96
N CYS A 106 -15.41 0.24 9.12
CA CYS A 106 -14.80 0.60 10.41
C CYS A 106 -15.16 2.04 10.86
N ALA A 107 -15.93 2.79 10.06
CA ALA A 107 -16.31 4.19 10.35
C ALA A 107 -17.66 4.30 11.08
#